data_AF-A0A7Y1THF2-F1
#
_entry.id   AF-A0A7Y1THF2-F1
#
_cell.length_a   1.000
_cell.length_b   1.000
_cell.length_c   1.000
_cell.angle_alpha   90.00
_cell.angle_beta   90.00
_cell.angle_gamma   90.00
#
_symmetry.space_group_name_H-M   'P 1'
#
loop_
_entity.id
_entity.type
_entity.pdbx_description
1 polymer ?
#
loop_
_entity_poly.entity_id
_entity_poly.type
_entity_poly.pdbx_seq_one_letter_code
_entity_poly.pdbx_strand_id
1 'polypeptide(L)'
;MKQTNLLLLLALVIGLGFHGSALFFTLESTYDALIHLFFADHYATKWWEPWEYRWYTGFTVMGYPPLAHQMMALFSFLGGLKFGLYSVALAGIVLFITGAYRFGLLLTGNRRIAGYTALLAVGSSTFIETLHVFGQLPSIIGLSVLLHALPEIYEWIRTGRAVKLLMALSLIAVTVTSHHVTPIFGMVFFIFPLIGMAIMDDAREGVENAKQITFKVFLFSFRKLFWRIVSFGMGSLALIIVCILPYWINSKQNPITQVPIPHGSRDNFLEVTSSGLVFFLIPWGILLFLLPYIYYRFYSKRYLFFGISFSILTLLGTGGTTPLPRMLLGDTAFNILTLDRFTLWATIMALPVFAEFMYRLVEGDLKESLKKRFGAIYHRLIGGFLVGGILIMVIFTMSLGYFRPSQPQKIKMLPIVNFLNQDMHD
;
A
#
# COMPACT_ATOMS: atom_id res chain seq x y z
N MET A 1 1.16 22.80 -24.35
CA MET A 1 1.38 23.20 -22.93
C MET A 1 1.06 22.04 -22.01
N LYS A 2 2.01 21.57 -21.21
CA LYS A 2 1.75 20.59 -20.14
C LYS A 2 0.92 21.31 -19.05
N GLN A 3 -0.39 21.10 -19.03
CA GLN A 3 -1.23 21.58 -17.92
C GLN A 3 -0.79 20.91 -16.62
N THR A 4 -0.22 21.69 -15.70
CA THR A 4 0.05 21.29 -14.33
C THR A 4 -1.28 20.94 -13.66
N ASN A 5 -1.35 19.77 -13.01
CA ASN A 5 -2.54 19.37 -12.28
C ASN A 5 -2.55 20.04 -10.90
N LEU A 6 -3.33 21.10 -10.75
CA LEU A 6 -3.41 21.87 -9.50
C LEU A 6 -3.84 21.00 -8.30
N LEU A 7 -4.71 20.01 -8.51
CA LEU A 7 -5.16 19.13 -7.44
C LEU A 7 -4.04 18.20 -6.94
N LEU A 8 -3.15 17.75 -7.82
CA LEU A 8 -1.97 16.99 -7.42
C LEU A 8 -1.01 17.86 -6.60
N LEU A 9 -0.76 19.10 -7.04
CA LEU A 9 0.08 20.03 -6.30
C LEU A 9 -0.52 20.30 -4.91
N LEU A 10 -1.83 20.53 -4.85
CA LEU A 10 -2.54 20.72 -3.58
C LEU A 10 -2.43 19.47 -2.69
N ALA A 11 -2.59 18.27 -3.23
CA ALA A 11 -2.43 17.03 -2.49
C ALA A 11 -1.01 16.89 -1.91
N LEU A 12 0.03 17.26 -2.67
CA LEU A 12 1.41 17.22 -2.18
C LEU A 12 1.66 18.25 -1.07
N VAL A 13 1.17 19.48 -1.23
CA VAL A 13 1.31 20.53 -0.21
C VAL A 13 0.57 20.15 1.06
N ILE A 14 -0.69 19.70 0.96
CA ILE A 14 -1.48 19.25 2.11
C ILE A 14 -0.82 18.02 2.72
N GLY A 15 -0.43 17.02 1.92
CA GLY A 15 0.17 15.79 2.41
C GLY A 15 1.48 16.01 3.14
N LEU A 16 2.39 16.84 2.60
CA LEU A 16 3.63 17.19 3.28
C LEU A 16 3.39 18.06 4.51
N GLY A 17 2.47 19.04 4.44
CA GLY A 17 2.13 19.88 5.58
C GLY A 17 1.49 19.08 6.73
N PHE A 18 0.51 18.23 6.42
CA PHE A 18 -0.21 17.40 7.38
C PHE A 18 0.63 16.23 7.88
N HIS A 19 0.99 15.28 7.01
CA HIS A 19 1.74 14.10 7.45
C HIS A 19 3.13 14.48 7.91
N GLY A 20 3.83 15.37 7.19
CA GLY A 20 5.19 15.77 7.56
C GLY A 20 5.28 16.43 8.93
N SER A 21 4.32 17.31 9.30
CA SER A 21 4.27 17.86 10.65
C SER A 21 3.88 16.80 11.69
N ALA A 22 2.91 15.94 11.37
CA ALA A 22 2.46 14.87 12.26
C ALA A 22 3.54 13.84 12.58
N LEU A 23 4.47 13.55 11.65
CA LEU A 23 5.58 12.62 11.89
C LEU A 23 6.42 12.99 13.11
N PHE A 24 6.58 14.29 13.43
CA PHE A 24 7.34 14.72 14.61
C PHE A 24 6.69 14.30 15.93
N PHE A 25 5.39 14.02 15.91
CA PHE A 25 4.64 13.59 17.09
C PHE A 25 4.41 12.09 17.12
N THR A 26 4.28 11.44 15.96
CA THR A 26 3.85 10.03 15.92
C THR A 26 4.96 9.05 15.59
N LEU A 27 5.91 9.39 14.70
CA LEU A 27 6.75 8.39 14.01
C LEU A 27 7.54 7.51 14.97
N GLU A 28 8.20 8.11 15.97
CA GLU A 28 9.00 7.37 16.96
C GLU A 28 8.16 6.54 17.94
N SER A 29 6.84 6.78 18.02
CA SER A 29 5.91 6.03 18.87
C SER A 29 5.17 4.91 18.13
N THR A 30 5.37 4.81 16.82
CA THR A 30 4.74 3.75 16.00
C THR A 30 5.33 2.38 16.29
N TYR A 31 4.58 1.35 15.92
CA TYR A 31 4.93 -0.05 16.21
C TYR A 31 6.27 -0.50 15.60
N ASP A 32 6.54 -0.19 14.33
CA ASP A 32 7.69 -0.75 13.57
C ASP A 32 8.85 0.23 13.35
N ALA A 33 8.67 1.55 13.54
CA ALA A 33 9.68 2.53 13.12
C ALA A 33 11.03 2.38 13.82
N LEU A 34 11.05 2.05 15.12
CA LEU A 34 12.30 1.86 15.86
C LEU A 34 13.05 0.60 15.43
N ILE A 35 12.32 -0.44 15.00
CA ILE A 35 12.93 -1.65 14.41
C ILE A 35 13.60 -1.30 13.08
N HIS A 36 12.94 -0.49 12.25
CA HIS A 36 13.53 0.00 11.00
C HIS A 36 14.75 0.90 11.24
N LEU A 37 14.70 1.74 12.28
CA LEU A 37 15.84 2.57 12.69
C LEU A 37 17.03 1.71 13.13
N PHE A 38 16.77 0.65 13.88
CA PHE A 38 17.77 -0.31 14.32
C PHE A 38 18.45 -1.02 13.14
N PHE A 39 17.68 -1.49 12.14
CA PHE A 39 18.27 -2.05 10.93
C PHE A 39 19.04 -1.00 10.10
N ALA A 40 18.59 0.25 10.08
CA ALA A 40 19.34 1.32 9.43
C ALA A 40 20.70 1.57 10.10
N ASP A 41 20.75 1.55 11.44
CA ASP A 41 21.99 1.69 12.20
C ASP A 41 22.99 0.55 11.95
N HIS A 42 22.48 -0.67 11.81
CA HIS A 42 23.29 -1.80 11.36
C HIS A 42 23.99 -1.48 10.02
N TYR A 43 23.22 -1.06 9.00
CA TYR A 43 23.82 -0.71 7.71
C TYR A 43 24.77 0.50 7.79
N ALA A 44 24.47 1.49 8.63
CA ALA A 44 25.31 2.68 8.79
C ALA A 44 26.69 2.37 9.39
N THR A 45 26.78 1.34 10.24
CA THR A 45 28.03 0.98 10.94
C THR A 45 28.74 -0.23 10.32
N LYS A 46 27.98 -1.19 9.79
CA LYS A 46 28.48 -2.48 9.30
C LYS A 46 27.73 -2.93 8.04
N TRP A 47 27.78 -2.12 6.98
CA TRP A 47 27.01 -2.33 5.74
C TRP A 47 27.04 -3.76 5.16
N TRP A 48 28.20 -4.41 5.22
CA TRP A 48 28.43 -5.74 4.63
C TRP A 48 28.37 -6.88 5.63
N GLU A 49 28.13 -6.60 6.91
CA GLU A 49 27.97 -7.62 7.93
C GLU A 49 26.58 -8.25 7.80
N PRO A 50 26.47 -9.58 7.60
CA PRO A 50 25.16 -10.21 7.53
C PRO A 50 24.49 -10.42 8.89
N TRP A 51 25.22 -10.24 9.99
CA TRP A 51 24.77 -10.58 11.34
C TRP A 51 24.72 -9.38 12.29
N GLU A 52 23.57 -9.18 12.92
CA GLU A 52 23.36 -8.15 13.94
C GLU A 52 23.46 -8.76 15.34
N TYR A 53 24.56 -8.45 16.02
CA TYR A 53 24.93 -9.02 17.33
C TYR A 53 24.12 -8.45 18.50
N ARG A 54 23.50 -7.28 18.33
CA ARG A 54 22.78 -6.58 19.41
C ARG A 54 21.34 -7.08 19.58
N TRP A 55 20.83 -7.86 18.64
CA TRP A 55 19.56 -8.56 18.83
C TRP A 55 19.76 -9.72 19.80
N TYR A 56 18.76 -10.06 20.61
CA TYR A 56 18.85 -11.22 21.51
C TYR A 56 19.16 -12.50 20.71
N THR A 57 20.24 -13.20 21.06
CA THR A 57 20.83 -14.35 20.32
C THR A 57 21.40 -14.04 18.92
N GLY A 58 21.45 -12.77 18.54
CA GLY A 58 21.84 -12.29 17.22
C GLY A 58 20.74 -12.49 16.16
N PHE A 59 20.80 -11.70 15.09
CA PHE A 59 19.81 -11.73 14.02
C PHE A 59 20.45 -11.55 12.65
N THR A 60 20.05 -12.36 11.66
CA THR A 60 20.48 -12.21 10.27
C THR A 60 19.70 -11.09 9.57
N VAL A 61 20.37 -9.99 9.23
CA VAL A 61 19.72 -8.85 8.54
C VAL A 61 19.31 -9.20 7.11
N MET A 62 19.85 -10.29 6.54
CA MET A 62 19.41 -10.86 5.27
C MET A 62 17.97 -11.40 5.32
N GLY A 63 17.38 -11.54 6.51
CA GLY A 63 15.97 -11.89 6.69
C GLY A 63 14.98 -10.79 6.28
N TYR A 64 15.45 -9.59 5.95
CA TYR A 64 14.62 -8.47 5.51
C TYR A 64 15.12 -7.85 4.19
N PRO A 65 14.22 -7.35 3.32
CA PRO A 65 14.60 -6.56 2.15
C PRO A 65 15.30 -5.27 2.58
N PRO A 66 16.44 -4.92 1.98
CA PRO A 66 17.35 -3.97 2.61
C PRO A 66 17.08 -2.51 2.23
N LEU A 67 16.36 -2.22 1.14
CA LEU A 67 16.41 -0.89 0.50
C LEU A 67 15.98 0.24 1.44
N ALA A 68 14.85 0.08 2.13
CA ALA A 68 14.36 1.13 3.02
C ALA A 68 15.33 1.43 4.16
N HIS A 69 15.94 0.39 4.74
CA HIS A 69 16.93 0.52 5.82
C HIS A 69 18.25 1.11 5.31
N GLN A 70 18.71 0.66 4.14
CA GLN A 70 19.88 1.21 3.46
C GLN A 70 19.71 2.69 3.09
N MET A 71 18.52 3.10 2.64
CA MET A 71 18.23 4.51 2.39
C MET A 71 18.28 5.33 3.68
N MET A 72 17.69 4.84 4.77
CA MET A 72 17.78 5.49 6.08
C MET A 72 19.23 5.60 6.56
N ALA A 73 20.02 4.55 6.39
CA ALA A 73 21.44 4.53 6.72
C ALA A 73 22.24 5.56 5.90
N LEU A 74 22.01 5.65 4.59
CA LEU A 74 22.68 6.65 3.73
C LEU A 74 22.34 8.08 4.15
N PHE A 75 21.06 8.37 4.41
CA PHE A 75 20.66 9.70 4.89
C PHE A 75 21.16 9.98 6.31
N SER A 76 21.44 8.94 7.12
CA SER A 76 21.98 9.14 8.45
C SER A 76 23.35 9.84 8.47
N PHE A 77 24.13 9.73 7.39
CA PHE A 77 25.40 10.46 7.27
C PHE A 77 25.24 11.97 7.12
N LEU A 78 24.04 12.47 6.80
CA LEU A 78 23.75 13.91 6.70
C LEU A 78 23.31 14.54 8.02
N GLY A 79 22.61 13.79 8.88
CA GLY A 79 21.95 14.36 10.06
C GLY A 79 21.62 13.36 11.18
N GLY A 80 22.27 12.20 11.18
CA GLY A 80 22.02 11.10 12.12
C GLY A 80 20.82 10.22 11.72
N LEU A 81 20.68 9.09 12.41
CA LEU A 81 19.68 8.06 12.08
C LEU A 81 18.24 8.58 12.06
N LYS A 82 17.89 9.47 12.99
CA LYS A 82 16.58 10.11 13.03
C LYS A 82 16.34 10.92 11.75
N PHE A 83 17.31 11.70 11.30
CA PHE A 83 17.19 12.41 10.02
C PHE A 83 16.92 11.45 8.86
N GLY A 84 17.61 10.31 8.84
CA GLY A 84 17.38 9.26 7.83
C GLY A 84 15.96 8.68 7.86
N LEU A 85 15.46 8.35 9.06
CA LEU A 85 14.10 7.85 9.25
C LEU A 85 13.03 8.83 8.74
N TYR A 86 13.14 10.09 9.16
CA TYR A 86 12.20 11.14 8.75
C TYR A 86 12.29 11.44 7.25
N SER A 87 13.50 11.43 6.68
CA SER A 87 13.71 11.64 5.24
C SER A 87 13.04 10.54 4.40
N VAL A 88 13.18 9.28 4.79
CA VAL A 88 12.53 8.16 4.09
C VAL A 88 11.01 8.19 4.28
N ALA A 89 10.52 8.57 5.47
CA ALA A 89 9.08 8.74 5.69
C ALA A 89 8.48 9.85 4.82
N LEU A 90 9.15 11.01 4.71
CA LEU A 90 8.75 12.12 3.83
C LEU A 90 8.77 11.71 2.35
N ALA A 91 9.82 11.00 1.91
CA ALA A 91 9.87 10.43 0.57
C ALA A 91 8.71 9.45 0.32
N GLY A 92 8.36 8.63 1.31
CA GLY A 92 7.22 7.72 1.29
C GLY A 92 5.89 8.44 1.10
N ILE A 93 5.67 9.57 1.79
CA ILE A 93 4.46 10.41 1.62
C ILE A 93 4.36 10.93 0.18
N VAL A 94 5.46 11.49 -0.36
CA VAL A 94 5.47 12.00 -1.74
C VAL A 94 5.19 10.88 -2.74
N LEU A 95 5.91 9.76 -2.61
CA LEU A 95 5.74 8.59 -3.49
C LEU A 95 4.32 8.03 -3.39
N PHE A 96 3.73 7.99 -2.21
CA PHE A 96 2.37 7.47 -2.07
C PHE A 96 1.35 8.36 -2.80
N ILE A 97 1.42 9.68 -2.60
CA ILE A 97 0.50 10.63 -3.23
C ILE A 97 0.66 10.63 -4.76
N THR A 98 1.90 10.68 -5.27
CA THR A 98 2.13 10.63 -6.71
C THR A 98 1.80 9.27 -7.31
N GLY A 99 2.04 8.18 -6.57
CA GLY A 99 1.66 6.83 -6.96
C GLY A 99 0.15 6.67 -7.10
N ALA A 100 -0.60 7.12 -6.09
CA ALA A 100 -2.07 7.14 -6.12
C ALA A 100 -2.61 7.98 -7.28
N TYR A 101 -2.02 9.15 -7.55
CA TYR A 101 -2.36 9.95 -8.74
C TYR A 101 -2.16 9.18 -10.05
N ARG A 102 -0.99 8.55 -10.22
CA ARG A 102 -0.66 7.81 -11.44
C ARG A 102 -1.57 6.60 -11.62
N PHE A 103 -1.88 5.89 -10.54
CA PHE A 103 -2.83 4.78 -10.55
C PHE A 103 -4.25 5.26 -10.89
N GLY A 104 -4.69 6.38 -10.31
CA GLY A 104 -5.98 6.99 -10.63
C GLY A 104 -6.09 7.42 -12.09
N LEU A 105 -5.01 7.99 -12.65
CA LEU A 105 -4.94 8.36 -14.06
C LEU A 105 -4.98 7.14 -14.98
N LEU A 106 -4.27 6.07 -14.63
CA LEU A 106 -4.26 4.81 -15.37
C LEU A 106 -5.67 4.19 -15.42
N LEU A 107 -6.34 4.08 -14.28
CA LEU A 107 -7.68 3.50 -14.21
C LEU A 107 -8.70 4.35 -14.98
N THR A 108 -8.72 5.65 -14.75
CA THR A 108 -9.84 6.50 -15.20
C THR A 108 -9.60 7.21 -16.52
N GLY A 109 -8.34 7.35 -16.96
CA GLY A 109 -7.97 8.18 -18.11
C GLY A 109 -8.23 9.69 -17.91
N ASN A 110 -8.65 10.12 -16.72
CA ASN A 110 -9.07 11.49 -16.44
C ASN A 110 -8.16 12.14 -15.39
N ARG A 111 -7.46 13.21 -15.79
CA ARG A 111 -6.55 13.95 -14.91
C ARG A 111 -7.25 14.57 -13.71
N ARG A 112 -8.50 15.03 -13.86
CA ARG A 112 -9.26 15.62 -12.76
C ARG A 112 -9.55 14.56 -11.71
N ILE A 113 -10.07 13.40 -12.12
CA ILE A 113 -10.30 12.26 -11.22
C ILE A 113 -8.99 11.81 -10.55
N ALA A 114 -7.88 11.72 -11.29
CA ALA A 114 -6.58 11.41 -10.72
C ALA A 114 -6.14 12.43 -9.65
N GLY A 115 -6.45 13.72 -9.85
CA GLY A 115 -6.24 14.77 -8.86
C GLY A 115 -7.07 14.56 -7.59
N TYR A 116 -8.34 14.18 -7.73
CA TYR A 116 -9.18 13.76 -6.60
C TYR A 116 -8.61 12.52 -5.90
N THR A 117 -8.06 11.55 -6.66
CA THR A 117 -7.40 10.36 -6.10
C THR A 117 -6.23 10.75 -5.21
N ALA A 118 -5.38 11.69 -5.67
CA ALA A 118 -4.25 12.19 -4.88
C ALA A 118 -4.71 12.86 -3.58
N LEU A 119 -5.75 13.71 -3.64
CA LEU A 119 -6.29 14.38 -2.46
C LEU A 119 -6.90 13.40 -1.45
N LEU A 120 -7.68 12.42 -1.93
CA LEU A 120 -8.28 11.41 -1.07
C LEU A 120 -7.24 10.44 -0.49
N ALA A 121 -6.13 10.22 -1.19
CA ALA A 121 -5.01 9.43 -0.68
C ALA A 121 -4.40 10.05 0.59
N VAL A 122 -4.27 11.39 0.64
CA VAL A 122 -3.80 12.11 1.85
C VAL A 122 -4.71 11.82 3.06
N GLY A 123 -6.02 11.81 2.85
CA GLY A 123 -7.01 11.50 3.89
C GLY A 123 -7.31 10.01 4.08
N SER A 124 -6.55 9.12 3.43
CA SER A 124 -6.82 7.67 3.51
C SER A 124 -6.52 7.15 4.91
N SER A 125 -7.56 6.63 5.59
CA SER A 125 -7.44 6.10 6.95
C SER A 125 -6.41 4.96 7.01
N THR A 126 -6.41 4.04 6.04
CA THR A 126 -5.37 3.01 5.91
C THR A 126 -3.96 3.58 5.80
N PHE A 127 -3.75 4.62 4.97
CA PHE A 127 -2.42 5.20 4.82
C PHE A 127 -1.96 5.86 6.13
N ILE A 128 -2.87 6.58 6.79
CA ILE A 128 -2.63 7.21 8.07
C ILE A 128 -2.28 6.17 9.13
N GLU A 129 -3.02 5.08 9.22
CA GLU A 129 -2.74 3.99 10.14
C GLU A 129 -1.38 3.35 9.85
N THR A 130 -1.09 3.05 8.59
CA THR A 130 0.18 2.42 8.18
C THR A 130 1.38 3.31 8.52
N LEU A 131 1.26 4.63 8.37
CA LEU A 131 2.35 5.58 8.60
C LEU A 131 2.46 6.03 10.06
N HIS A 132 1.34 6.42 10.67
CA HIS A 132 1.31 7.11 11.97
C HIS A 132 0.95 6.19 13.14
N VAL A 133 0.49 4.96 12.90
CA VAL A 133 0.25 3.96 13.95
C VAL A 133 1.26 2.82 13.83
N PHE A 134 1.38 2.21 12.65
CA PHE A 134 2.29 1.08 12.46
C PHE A 134 3.72 1.48 12.11
N GLY A 135 3.94 2.58 11.39
CA GLY A 135 5.30 3.00 11.00
C GLY A 135 5.96 2.11 9.95
N GLN A 136 5.15 1.47 9.09
CA GLN A 136 5.59 0.43 8.14
C GLN A 136 6.17 1.03 6.86
N LEU A 137 7.28 1.74 7.02
CA LEU A 137 7.94 2.47 5.93
C LEU A 137 8.33 1.59 4.73
N PRO A 138 8.89 0.36 4.90
CA PRO A 138 9.20 -0.51 3.76
C PRO A 138 7.96 -0.87 2.95
N SER A 139 6.84 -1.14 3.61
CA SER A 139 5.55 -1.42 2.96
C SER A 139 5.02 -0.21 2.20
N ILE A 140 5.11 0.99 2.79
CA ILE A 140 4.70 2.25 2.14
C ILE A 140 5.52 2.50 0.89
N ILE A 141 6.85 2.41 0.97
CA ILE A 141 7.73 2.60 -0.19
C ILE A 141 7.42 1.56 -1.27
N GLY A 142 7.38 0.27 -0.90
CA GLY A 142 7.09 -0.81 -1.84
C GLY A 142 5.75 -0.63 -2.55
N LEU A 143 4.67 -0.34 -1.82
CA LEU A 143 3.36 -0.12 -2.41
C LEU A 143 3.33 1.13 -3.30
N SER A 144 3.94 2.22 -2.84
CA SER A 144 3.96 3.49 -3.60
C SER A 144 4.69 3.33 -4.92
N VAL A 145 5.82 2.62 -4.92
CA VAL A 145 6.59 2.34 -6.14
C VAL A 145 5.84 1.35 -7.04
N LEU A 146 5.15 0.35 -6.47
CA LEU A 146 4.25 -0.52 -7.23
C LEU A 146 3.20 0.29 -8.00
N LEU A 147 2.56 1.27 -7.35
CA LEU A 147 1.58 2.15 -8.01
C LEU A 147 2.21 2.98 -9.16
N HIS A 148 3.49 3.34 -9.06
CA HIS A 148 4.23 3.96 -10.16
C HIS A 148 4.61 2.99 -11.27
N ALA A 149 4.80 1.70 -10.95
CA ALA A 149 5.11 0.67 -11.92
C ALA A 149 3.91 0.32 -12.81
N LEU A 150 2.68 0.35 -12.26
CA LEU A 150 1.47 -0.04 -13.00
C LEU A 150 1.30 0.67 -14.35
N PRO A 151 1.42 2.01 -14.47
CA PRO A 151 1.34 2.65 -15.78
C PRO A 151 2.41 2.21 -16.78
N GLU A 152 3.65 1.95 -16.32
CA GLU A 152 4.74 1.53 -17.19
C GLU A 152 4.52 0.09 -17.68
N ILE A 153 4.02 -0.79 -16.81
CA ILE A 153 3.64 -2.17 -17.16
C ILE A 153 2.51 -2.15 -18.20
N TYR A 154 1.48 -1.34 -17.97
CA TYR A 154 0.37 -1.17 -18.90
C TYR A 154 0.86 -0.69 -20.27
N GLU A 155 1.66 0.38 -20.30
CA GLU A 155 2.19 0.92 -21.55
C GLU A 155 3.11 -0.07 -22.27
N TRP A 156 3.92 -0.84 -21.55
CA TRP A 156 4.70 -1.92 -22.15
C TRP A 156 3.79 -2.95 -22.85
N ILE A 157 2.77 -3.44 -22.16
CA ILE A 157 1.86 -4.45 -22.71
C ILE A 157 1.15 -3.89 -23.95
N ARG A 158 0.60 -2.67 -23.88
CA ARG A 158 -0.16 -2.07 -24.98
C ARG A 158 0.72 -1.70 -26.17
N THR A 159 1.92 -1.13 -25.93
CA THR A 159 2.73 -0.51 -27.00
C THR A 159 3.92 -1.34 -27.45
N GLY A 160 4.48 -2.21 -26.61
CA GLY A 160 5.70 -2.97 -26.90
C GLY A 160 6.98 -2.11 -26.92
N ARG A 161 6.96 -0.89 -26.37
CA ARG A 161 8.15 -0.02 -26.32
C ARG A 161 9.13 -0.51 -25.24
N ALA A 162 10.34 -0.92 -25.63
CA ALA A 162 11.34 -1.49 -24.72
C ALA A 162 11.69 -0.59 -23.53
N VAL A 163 11.69 0.74 -23.69
CA VAL A 163 11.90 1.69 -22.59
C VAL A 163 10.88 1.50 -21.47
N LYS A 164 9.62 1.18 -21.82
CA LYS A 164 8.54 0.94 -20.84
C LYS A 164 8.73 -0.37 -20.09
N LEU A 165 9.25 -1.40 -20.76
CA LEU A 165 9.66 -2.64 -20.09
C LEU A 165 10.79 -2.36 -19.09
N LEU A 166 11.82 -1.63 -19.51
CA LEU A 166 12.95 -1.28 -18.65
C LEU A 166 12.47 -0.51 -17.41
N MET A 167 11.67 0.55 -17.61
CA MET A 167 11.13 1.34 -16.50
C MET A 167 10.26 0.50 -15.55
N ALA A 168 9.38 -0.36 -16.11
CA ALA A 168 8.57 -1.26 -15.32
C ALA A 168 9.43 -2.21 -14.47
N LEU A 169 10.41 -2.88 -15.08
CA LEU A 169 11.31 -3.80 -14.39
C LEU A 169 12.16 -3.08 -13.34
N SER A 170 12.68 -1.88 -13.62
CA SER A 170 13.42 -1.09 -12.62
C SER A 170 12.56 -0.74 -11.40
N LEU A 171 11.31 -0.33 -11.60
CA LEU A 171 10.39 -0.02 -10.50
C LEU A 171 10.00 -1.28 -9.71
N ILE A 172 9.85 -2.42 -10.39
CA ILE A 172 9.64 -3.71 -9.72
C ILE A 172 10.86 -4.09 -8.86
N ALA A 173 12.09 -3.91 -9.35
CA ALA A 173 13.30 -4.16 -8.55
C ALA A 173 13.32 -3.32 -7.26
N VAL A 174 12.95 -2.04 -7.34
CA VAL A 174 12.81 -1.15 -6.17
C VAL A 174 11.70 -1.66 -5.23
N THR A 175 10.58 -2.14 -5.78
CA THR A 175 9.48 -2.71 -4.98
C THR A 175 9.93 -3.95 -4.21
N VAL A 176 10.63 -4.86 -4.89
CA VAL A 176 11.17 -6.12 -4.33
C VAL A 176 12.17 -5.85 -3.21
N THR A 177 13.11 -4.95 -3.46
CA THR A 177 14.16 -4.61 -2.48
C THR A 177 13.63 -3.77 -1.31
N SER A 178 12.46 -3.14 -1.46
CA SER A 178 11.76 -2.43 -0.36
C SER A 178 11.00 -3.39 0.55
N HIS A 179 10.18 -4.27 -0.01
CA HIS A 179 9.33 -5.17 0.79
C HIS A 179 8.95 -6.39 -0.05
N HIS A 180 9.43 -7.59 0.29
CA HIS A 180 9.33 -8.79 -0.55
C HIS A 180 7.93 -9.37 -0.67
N VAL A 181 7.05 -9.14 0.31
CA VAL A 181 5.64 -9.58 0.26
C VAL A 181 4.83 -8.71 -0.71
N THR A 182 5.13 -7.41 -0.81
CA THR A 182 4.45 -6.47 -1.71
C THR A 182 4.53 -6.85 -3.20
N PRO A 183 5.68 -7.22 -3.80
CA PRO A 183 5.72 -7.64 -5.20
C PRO A 183 5.02 -8.99 -5.39
N ILE A 184 5.09 -9.94 -4.45
CA ILE A 184 4.45 -11.25 -4.61
C ILE A 184 2.93 -11.08 -4.69
N PHE A 185 2.33 -10.43 -3.69
CA PHE A 185 0.89 -10.18 -3.70
C PHE A 185 0.48 -9.04 -4.62
N GLY A 186 1.36 -8.05 -4.85
CA GLY A 186 1.16 -7.00 -5.83
C GLY A 186 1.10 -7.53 -7.26
N MET A 187 1.87 -8.59 -7.57
CA MET A 187 1.75 -9.32 -8.83
C MET A 187 0.35 -9.90 -8.98
N VAL A 188 -0.15 -10.58 -7.95
CA VAL A 188 -1.47 -11.23 -7.97
C VAL A 188 -2.61 -10.22 -8.00
N PHE A 189 -2.60 -9.20 -7.14
CA PHE A 189 -3.76 -8.34 -6.90
C PHE A 189 -3.72 -6.99 -7.61
N PHE A 190 -2.59 -6.54 -8.15
CA PHE A 190 -2.52 -5.29 -8.91
C PHE A 190 -2.08 -5.53 -10.35
N ILE A 191 -1.05 -6.33 -10.58
CA ILE A 191 -0.45 -6.49 -11.90
C ILE A 191 -1.23 -7.48 -12.78
N PHE A 192 -1.68 -8.62 -12.25
CA PHE A 192 -2.56 -9.53 -12.99
C PHE A 192 -3.89 -8.88 -13.39
N PRO A 193 -4.61 -8.16 -12.52
CA PRO A 193 -5.79 -7.44 -12.96
C PRO A 193 -5.48 -6.28 -13.92
N LEU A 194 -4.30 -5.67 -13.81
CA LEU A 194 -3.82 -4.71 -14.81
C LEU A 194 -3.59 -5.35 -16.18
N ILE A 195 -2.95 -6.52 -16.24
CA ILE A 195 -2.77 -7.30 -17.48
C ILE A 195 -4.15 -7.62 -18.07
N GLY A 196 -5.08 -8.09 -17.23
CA GLY A 196 -6.47 -8.33 -17.62
C GLY A 196 -7.14 -7.10 -18.22
N MET A 197 -6.98 -5.92 -17.59
CA MET A 197 -7.47 -4.65 -18.14
C MET A 197 -6.79 -4.30 -19.47
N ALA A 198 -5.47 -4.45 -19.59
CA ALA A 198 -4.74 -4.14 -20.82
C ALA A 198 -5.20 -5.01 -22.00
N ILE A 199 -5.54 -6.27 -21.75
CA ILE A 199 -6.15 -7.17 -22.74
C ILE A 199 -7.58 -6.74 -23.06
N MET A 200 -8.38 -6.36 -22.06
CA MET A 200 -9.74 -5.85 -22.28
C MET A 200 -9.76 -4.54 -23.08
N ASP A 201 -8.78 -3.66 -22.86
CA ASP A 201 -8.61 -2.42 -23.63
C ASP A 201 -8.20 -2.72 -25.08
N ASP A 202 -7.32 -3.72 -25.33
CA ASP A 202 -7.03 -4.20 -26.71
C ASP A 202 -8.26 -4.80 -27.39
N ALA A 203 -8.99 -5.65 -26.66
CA ALA A 203 -10.20 -6.30 -27.15
C ALA A 203 -11.30 -5.29 -27.48
N ARG A 204 -11.39 -4.20 -26.70
CA ARG A 204 -12.35 -3.11 -26.93
C ARG A 204 -12.05 -2.35 -28.22
N GLU A 205 -10.79 -2.15 -28.58
CA GLU A 205 -10.38 -1.48 -29.83
C GLU A 205 -10.68 -2.33 -31.07
N GLY A 206 -10.72 -3.66 -30.93
CA GLY A 206 -11.05 -4.58 -32.02
C GLY A 206 -12.55 -4.75 -32.30
N VAL A 207 -13.43 -4.02 -31.61
CA VAL A 207 -14.90 -4.11 -31.77
C VAL A 207 -15.55 -2.74 -31.77
N GLU A 208 -16.73 -2.60 -32.38
CA GLU A 208 -17.46 -1.33 -32.40
C GLU A 208 -18.00 -0.99 -31.01
N ASN A 209 -18.60 -1.97 -30.33
CA ASN A 209 -19.30 -1.78 -29.06
C ASN A 209 -18.76 -2.69 -27.95
N ALA A 210 -18.68 -2.17 -26.72
CA ALA A 210 -18.19 -2.93 -25.56
C ALA A 210 -19.01 -4.20 -25.25
N LYS A 211 -20.28 -4.26 -25.70
CA LYS A 211 -21.14 -5.45 -25.59
C LYS A 211 -20.66 -6.61 -26.47
N GLN A 212 -19.92 -6.33 -27.54
CA GLN A 212 -19.40 -7.32 -28.48
C GLN A 212 -18.08 -7.96 -27.99
N ILE A 213 -17.56 -7.57 -26.83
CA ILE A 213 -16.40 -8.22 -26.21
C ILE A 213 -16.83 -9.60 -25.69
N THR A 214 -16.64 -10.61 -26.54
CA THR A 214 -16.82 -12.03 -26.22
C THR A 214 -15.51 -12.67 -25.76
N PHE A 215 -15.59 -13.87 -25.20
CA PHE A 215 -14.40 -14.64 -24.81
C PHE A 215 -13.45 -14.90 -25.98
N LYS A 216 -13.97 -15.09 -27.21
CA LYS A 216 -13.14 -15.28 -28.42
C LYS A 216 -12.31 -14.03 -28.73
N VAL A 217 -12.92 -12.84 -28.65
CA VAL A 217 -12.22 -11.55 -28.87
C VAL A 217 -11.16 -11.32 -27.79
N PHE A 218 -11.49 -11.62 -26.52
CA PHE A 218 -10.54 -11.58 -25.43
C PHE A 218 -9.35 -12.51 -25.67
N LEU A 219 -9.60 -13.76 -26.07
CA LEU A 219 -8.54 -14.75 -26.32
C LEU A 219 -7.64 -14.35 -27.49
N PHE A 220 -8.21 -13.78 -28.56
CA PHE A 220 -7.42 -13.24 -29.67
C PHE A 220 -6.49 -12.12 -29.20
N SER A 221 -7.02 -11.18 -28.42
CA SER A 221 -6.26 -10.06 -27.85
C SER A 221 -5.17 -10.54 -26.88
N PHE A 222 -5.47 -11.54 -26.05
CA PHE A 222 -4.49 -12.19 -25.17
C PHE A 222 -3.33 -12.80 -25.96
N ARG A 223 -3.63 -13.56 -27.03
CA ARG A 223 -2.60 -14.17 -27.89
C ARG A 223 -1.71 -13.13 -28.56
N LYS A 224 -2.30 -12.02 -29.03
CA LYS A 224 -1.56 -10.89 -29.61
C LYS A 224 -0.58 -10.25 -28.63
N LEU A 225 -0.97 -10.14 -27.35
CA LEU A 225 -0.15 -9.52 -26.30
C LEU A 225 0.76 -10.50 -25.53
N PHE A 226 0.64 -11.80 -25.83
CA PHE A 226 1.22 -12.89 -25.04
C PHE A 226 2.70 -12.71 -24.73
N TRP A 227 3.54 -12.46 -25.76
CA TRP A 227 4.99 -12.33 -25.56
C TRP A 227 5.39 -11.12 -24.71
N ARG A 228 4.60 -10.04 -24.73
CA ARG A 228 4.83 -8.87 -23.89
C ARG A 228 4.50 -9.18 -22.42
N ILE A 229 3.43 -9.94 -22.20
CA ILE A 229 3.04 -10.39 -20.86
C ILE A 229 4.11 -11.35 -20.31
N VAL A 230 4.53 -12.35 -21.10
CA VAL A 230 5.53 -13.34 -20.68
C VAL A 230 6.89 -12.69 -20.43
N SER A 231 7.38 -11.83 -21.32
CA SER A 231 8.67 -11.16 -21.12
C SER A 231 8.70 -10.30 -19.87
N PHE A 232 7.63 -9.52 -19.60
CA PHE A 232 7.51 -8.79 -18.34
C PHE A 232 7.42 -9.74 -17.13
N GLY A 233 6.58 -10.78 -17.20
CA GLY A 233 6.39 -11.73 -16.11
C GLY A 233 7.67 -12.48 -15.74
N MET A 234 8.41 -12.98 -16.73
CA MET A 234 9.70 -13.65 -16.53
C MET A 234 10.77 -12.69 -16.01
N GLY A 235 10.83 -11.45 -16.53
CA GLY A 235 11.73 -10.43 -16.02
C GLY A 235 11.43 -10.07 -14.56
N SER A 236 10.16 -9.89 -14.21
CA SER A 236 9.73 -9.63 -12.84
C SER A 236 10.07 -10.79 -11.91
N LEU A 237 9.88 -12.04 -12.35
CA LEU A 237 10.23 -13.22 -11.56
C LEU A 237 11.75 -13.30 -11.33
N ALA A 238 12.55 -13.05 -12.37
CA ALA A 238 13.99 -13.01 -12.25
C ALA A 238 14.44 -11.96 -11.22
N LEU A 239 13.82 -10.77 -11.20
CA LEU A 239 14.12 -9.74 -10.21
C LEU A 239 13.72 -10.15 -8.78
N ILE A 240 12.55 -10.77 -8.59
CA ILE A 240 12.11 -11.28 -7.28
C ILE A 240 13.12 -12.32 -6.74
N ILE A 241 13.69 -13.16 -7.59
CA ILE A 241 14.67 -14.16 -7.18
C ILE A 241 16.04 -13.52 -6.92
N VAL A 242 16.53 -12.68 -7.84
CA VAL A 242 17.91 -12.18 -7.82
C VAL A 242 18.09 -11.03 -6.82
N CYS A 243 17.19 -10.04 -6.79
CA CYS A 243 17.37 -8.84 -5.97
C CYS A 243 17.36 -9.11 -4.46
N ILE A 244 16.71 -10.20 -4.04
CA ILE A 244 16.65 -10.65 -2.64
C ILE A 244 17.18 -12.09 -2.52
N LEU A 245 18.13 -12.48 -3.38
CA LEU A 245 18.77 -13.80 -3.31
C LEU A 245 19.30 -14.15 -1.90
N PRO A 246 19.96 -13.23 -1.16
CA PRO A 246 20.40 -13.49 0.20
C PRO A 246 19.26 -13.91 1.15
N TYR A 247 18.07 -13.30 0.99
CA TYR A 247 16.87 -13.68 1.74
C TYR A 247 16.48 -15.13 1.45
N TRP A 248 16.42 -15.55 0.19
CA TRP A 248 16.06 -16.92 -0.19
C TRP A 248 17.05 -17.96 0.34
N ILE A 249 18.35 -17.66 0.25
CA ILE A 249 19.41 -18.54 0.79
C ILE A 249 19.24 -18.65 2.30
N ASN A 250 19.06 -17.53 2.99
CA ASN A 250 18.88 -17.49 4.43
C ASN A 250 17.61 -18.23 4.87
N SER A 251 16.46 -18.02 4.22
CA SER A 251 15.21 -18.73 4.53
C SER A 251 15.31 -20.24 4.29
N LYS A 252 16.14 -20.68 3.33
CA LYS A 252 16.40 -22.11 3.09
C LYS A 252 17.30 -22.72 4.17
N GLN A 253 18.34 -22.00 4.60
CA GLN A 253 19.29 -22.47 5.63
C GLN A 253 18.70 -22.40 7.04
N ASN A 254 17.89 -21.38 7.29
CA ASN A 254 17.27 -21.06 8.58
C ASN A 254 15.74 -20.98 8.40
N PRO A 255 15.06 -22.11 8.14
CA PRO A 255 13.61 -22.11 7.96
C PRO A 255 12.91 -21.63 9.25
N ILE A 256 11.82 -20.88 9.07
CA ILE A 256 10.99 -20.43 10.19
C ILE A 256 10.24 -21.65 10.74
N THR A 257 10.78 -22.25 11.80
CA THR A 257 10.19 -23.40 12.52
C THR A 257 9.35 -22.98 13.72
N GLN A 258 9.27 -21.68 14.00
CA GLN A 258 8.52 -21.14 15.13
C GLN A 258 7.01 -21.38 14.94
N VAL A 259 6.34 -21.71 16.05
CA VAL A 259 4.87 -21.77 16.09
C VAL A 259 4.32 -20.42 15.63
N PRO A 260 3.28 -20.38 14.78
CA PRO A 260 2.69 -19.14 14.31
C PRO A 260 2.39 -18.18 15.47
N ILE A 261 3.02 -17.01 15.46
CA ILE A 261 2.77 -15.96 16.45
C ILE A 261 1.32 -15.51 16.28
N PRO A 262 0.44 -15.54 17.29
CA PRO A 262 -0.93 -15.04 17.15
C PRO A 262 -0.95 -13.59 16.66
N HIS A 263 -1.89 -13.24 15.77
CA HIS A 263 -2.01 -11.88 15.24
C HIS A 263 -3.49 -11.51 15.05
N GLY A 264 -3.89 -10.37 15.59
CA GLY A 264 -5.30 -10.00 15.69
C GLY A 264 -6.03 -9.86 14.35
N SER A 265 -5.30 -9.64 13.24
CA SER A 265 -5.91 -9.65 11.89
C SER A 265 -6.51 -11.00 11.50
N ARG A 266 -6.21 -12.08 12.23
CA ARG A 266 -6.73 -13.45 12.00
C ARG A 266 -7.87 -13.80 12.94
N ASP A 267 -8.20 -12.93 13.89
CA ASP A 267 -9.31 -13.15 14.83
C ASP A 267 -10.65 -13.15 14.11
N ASN A 268 -11.67 -13.69 14.78
CA ASN A 268 -13.05 -13.40 14.43
C ASN A 268 -13.39 -11.98 14.94
N PHE A 269 -13.62 -11.03 14.02
CA PHE A 269 -13.85 -9.62 14.35
C PHE A 269 -15.19 -9.35 15.04
N LEU A 270 -16.12 -10.31 15.01
CA LEU A 270 -17.37 -10.23 15.77
C LEU A 270 -17.19 -10.66 17.23
N GLU A 271 -16.20 -11.51 17.51
CA GLU A 271 -15.85 -11.95 18.86
C GLU A 271 -14.82 -11.02 19.50
N VAL A 272 -13.75 -10.71 18.76
CA VAL A 272 -12.68 -9.78 19.17
C VAL A 272 -12.88 -8.46 18.46
N THR A 273 -13.85 -7.67 18.95
CA THR A 273 -14.24 -6.40 18.33
C THR A 273 -13.11 -5.38 18.25
N SER A 274 -12.14 -5.43 19.18
CA SER A 274 -10.95 -4.58 19.13
C SER A 274 -10.04 -4.89 17.94
N SER A 275 -9.94 -6.16 17.52
CA SER A 275 -9.22 -6.55 16.30
C SER A 275 -10.00 -6.12 15.06
N GLY A 276 -11.33 -6.26 15.06
CA GLY A 276 -12.19 -5.76 13.99
C GLY A 276 -12.11 -4.24 13.80
N LEU A 277 -11.98 -3.49 14.89
CA LEU A 277 -11.80 -2.05 14.86
C LEU A 277 -10.50 -1.67 14.12
N VAL A 278 -9.37 -2.26 14.55
CA VAL A 278 -8.04 -1.91 14.03
C VAL A 278 -7.80 -2.47 12.62
N PHE A 279 -8.14 -3.74 12.35
CA PHE A 279 -7.74 -4.39 11.10
C PHE A 279 -8.79 -4.35 9.99
N PHE A 280 -10.00 -3.85 10.28
CA PHE A 280 -11.08 -3.75 9.29
C PHE A 280 -11.75 -2.38 9.28
N LEU A 281 -12.34 -1.94 10.39
CA LEU A 281 -13.16 -0.72 10.43
C LEU A 281 -12.32 0.54 10.19
N ILE A 282 -11.18 0.68 10.86
CA ILE A 282 -10.28 1.82 10.69
C ILE A 282 -9.73 1.89 9.25
N PRO A 283 -9.14 0.83 8.68
CA PRO A 283 -8.67 0.84 7.30
C PRO A 283 -9.74 1.28 6.30
N TRP A 284 -10.92 0.64 6.34
CA TRP A 284 -11.99 0.96 5.40
C TRP A 284 -12.57 2.36 5.65
N GLY A 285 -12.81 2.72 6.91
CA GLY A 285 -13.40 3.99 7.30
C GLY A 285 -14.66 4.33 6.49
N ILE A 286 -14.67 5.52 5.90
CA ILE A 286 -15.81 6.00 5.09
C ILE A 286 -16.09 5.15 3.85
N LEU A 287 -15.11 4.39 3.35
CA LEU A 287 -15.26 3.57 2.14
C LEU A 287 -16.28 2.45 2.33
N LEU A 288 -16.56 2.00 3.57
CA LEU A 288 -17.60 1.00 3.84
C LEU A 288 -18.97 1.42 3.28
N PHE A 289 -19.32 2.70 3.41
CA PHE A 289 -20.58 3.25 2.90
C PHE A 289 -20.64 3.29 1.37
N LEU A 290 -19.49 3.20 0.70
CA LEU A 290 -19.36 3.27 -0.75
C LEU A 290 -19.03 1.92 -1.40
N LEU A 291 -18.93 0.84 -0.62
CA LEU A 291 -18.70 -0.51 -1.15
C LEU A 291 -19.66 -0.88 -2.27
N PRO A 292 -20.99 -0.64 -2.18
CA PRO A 292 -21.91 -0.96 -3.27
C PRO A 292 -21.55 -0.25 -4.58
N TYR A 293 -21.15 1.03 -4.51
CA TYR A 293 -20.72 1.78 -5.68
C TYR A 293 -19.38 1.26 -6.22
N ILE A 294 -18.43 0.93 -5.34
CA ILE A 294 -17.12 0.40 -5.72
C ILE A 294 -17.27 -0.93 -6.46
N TYR A 295 -18.06 -1.86 -5.93
CA TYR A 295 -18.38 -3.13 -6.59
C TYR A 295 -19.08 -2.91 -7.93
N TYR A 296 -20.11 -2.05 -7.97
CA TYR A 296 -20.81 -1.72 -9.21
C TYR A 296 -19.84 -1.22 -10.29
N ARG A 297 -18.89 -0.34 -9.92
CA ARG A 297 -17.95 0.24 -10.87
C ARG A 297 -16.91 -0.77 -11.34
N PHE A 298 -16.34 -1.56 -10.43
CA PHE A 298 -15.31 -2.53 -10.78
C PHE A 298 -15.83 -3.72 -11.61
N TYR A 299 -17.10 -4.09 -11.48
CA TYR A 299 -17.69 -5.14 -12.32
C TYR A 299 -18.16 -4.64 -13.70
N SER A 300 -17.71 -3.46 -14.13
CA SER A 300 -17.78 -3.05 -15.54
C SER A 300 -16.80 -3.84 -16.40
N LYS A 301 -17.10 -4.02 -17.69
CA LYS A 301 -16.29 -4.84 -18.62
C LYS A 301 -14.79 -4.52 -18.57
N ARG A 302 -14.43 -3.24 -18.57
CA ARG A 302 -13.03 -2.79 -18.54
C ARG A 302 -12.30 -3.18 -17.25
N TYR A 303 -12.98 -3.09 -16.10
CA TYR A 303 -12.38 -3.29 -14.78
C TYR A 303 -12.63 -4.66 -14.18
N LEU A 304 -13.25 -5.59 -14.92
CA LEU A 304 -13.68 -6.90 -14.42
C LEU A 304 -12.63 -7.62 -13.57
N PHE A 305 -11.37 -7.65 -14.04
CA PHE A 305 -10.29 -8.32 -13.31
C PHE A 305 -9.92 -7.61 -12.01
N PHE A 306 -9.95 -6.26 -11.99
CA PHE A 306 -9.83 -5.50 -10.74
C PHE A 306 -11.02 -5.78 -9.81
N GLY A 307 -12.24 -5.98 -10.33
CA GLY A 307 -13.39 -6.38 -9.53
C GLY A 307 -13.23 -7.73 -8.85
N ILE A 308 -12.73 -8.74 -9.58
CA ILE A 308 -12.43 -10.06 -9.00
C ILE A 308 -11.34 -9.92 -7.94
N SER A 309 -10.27 -9.19 -8.25
CA SER A 309 -9.16 -8.98 -7.32
C SER A 309 -9.61 -8.25 -6.05
N PHE A 310 -10.40 -7.18 -6.19
CA PHE A 310 -10.96 -6.41 -5.10
C PHE A 310 -11.88 -7.25 -4.21
N SER A 311 -12.70 -8.12 -4.80
CA SER A 311 -13.55 -9.06 -4.06
C SER A 311 -12.72 -10.02 -3.21
N ILE A 312 -11.65 -10.60 -3.77
CA ILE A 312 -10.77 -11.51 -3.03
C ILE A 312 -10.04 -10.76 -1.91
N LEU A 313 -9.48 -9.57 -2.18
CA LEU A 313 -8.82 -8.76 -1.16
C LEU A 313 -9.76 -8.40 -0.01
N THR A 314 -10.98 -7.94 -0.33
CA THR A 314 -11.99 -7.58 0.68
C THR A 314 -12.36 -8.80 1.53
N LEU A 315 -12.51 -9.96 0.90
CA LEU A 315 -12.81 -11.22 1.56
C LEU A 315 -11.68 -11.68 2.49
N LEU A 316 -10.44 -11.73 1.99
CA LEU A 316 -9.27 -12.11 2.78
C LEU A 316 -9.04 -11.15 3.95
N GLY A 317 -9.36 -9.86 3.77
CA GLY A 317 -9.31 -8.84 4.82
C GLY A 317 -10.32 -9.06 5.95
N THR A 318 -11.31 -9.96 5.81
CA THR A 318 -12.24 -10.30 6.91
C THR A 318 -11.62 -11.18 8.00
N GLY A 319 -10.38 -11.63 7.82
CA GLY A 319 -9.68 -12.40 8.85
C GLY A 319 -10.32 -13.75 9.13
N GLY A 320 -10.43 -14.11 10.42
CA GLY A 320 -11.12 -15.31 10.88
C GLY A 320 -12.64 -15.15 11.01
N THR A 321 -13.19 -13.98 10.66
CA THR A 321 -14.63 -13.68 10.79
C THR A 321 -15.49 -14.53 9.85
N THR A 322 -14.92 -14.93 8.72
CA THR A 322 -15.55 -15.88 7.80
C THR A 322 -14.62 -17.09 7.62
N PRO A 323 -15.14 -18.29 7.28
CA PRO A 323 -14.28 -19.45 7.03
C PRO A 323 -13.49 -19.34 5.72
N LEU A 324 -13.90 -18.44 4.82
CA LEU A 324 -13.41 -18.36 3.45
C LEU A 324 -11.92 -18.00 3.33
N PRO A 325 -11.35 -17.06 4.11
CA PRO A 325 -9.91 -16.79 4.06
C PRO A 325 -9.07 -18.01 4.40
N ARG A 326 -9.47 -18.80 5.41
CA ARG A 326 -8.78 -20.05 5.74
C ARG A 326 -8.95 -21.10 4.65
N MET A 327 -10.13 -21.22 4.04
CA MET A 327 -10.36 -22.14 2.92
C MET A 327 -9.53 -21.79 1.67
N LEU A 328 -9.37 -20.50 1.38
CA LEU A 328 -8.63 -20.03 0.21
C LEU A 328 -7.10 -20.11 0.40
N LEU A 329 -6.62 -19.79 1.60
CA LEU A 329 -5.18 -19.77 1.90
C LEU A 329 -4.64 -21.13 2.38
N GLY A 330 -5.51 -21.98 2.92
CA GLY A 330 -5.12 -23.16 3.69
C GLY A 330 -4.57 -22.79 5.08
N ASP A 331 -4.41 -23.80 5.94
CA ASP A 331 -4.02 -23.57 7.34
C ASP A 331 -2.62 -22.95 7.48
N THR A 332 -1.67 -23.34 6.63
CA THR A 332 -0.29 -22.83 6.71
C THR A 332 -0.23 -21.34 6.39
N ALA A 333 -0.73 -20.91 5.23
CA ALA A 333 -0.64 -19.51 4.85
C ALA A 333 -1.56 -18.63 5.70
N PHE A 334 -2.73 -19.11 6.12
CA PHE A 334 -3.60 -18.39 7.05
C PHE A 334 -2.89 -18.09 8.37
N ASN A 335 -2.09 -19.02 8.88
CA ASN A 335 -1.41 -18.84 10.17
C ASN A 335 -0.10 -18.05 10.07
N ILE A 336 0.52 -17.95 8.89
CA ILE A 336 1.78 -17.21 8.70
C ILE A 336 1.51 -15.76 8.28
N LEU A 337 0.48 -15.51 7.48
CA LEU A 337 0.23 -14.21 6.88
C LEU A 337 -0.47 -13.25 7.86
N THR A 338 -0.06 -11.99 7.80
CA THR A 338 -0.77 -10.86 8.41
C THR A 338 -1.87 -10.40 7.45
N LEU A 339 -3.12 -10.71 7.81
CA LEU A 339 -4.28 -10.54 6.91
C LEU A 339 -4.75 -9.08 6.76
N ASP A 340 -4.30 -8.17 7.64
CA ASP A 340 -4.55 -6.72 7.53
C ASP A 340 -4.01 -6.15 6.21
N ARG A 341 -2.97 -6.78 5.63
CA ARG A 341 -2.40 -6.42 4.33
C ARG A 341 -3.44 -6.49 3.22
N PHE A 342 -4.37 -7.44 3.27
CA PHE A 342 -5.42 -7.56 2.26
C PHE A 342 -6.43 -6.41 2.35
N THR A 343 -6.81 -6.01 3.57
CA THR A 343 -7.63 -4.83 3.81
C THR A 343 -6.94 -3.57 3.29
N LEU A 344 -5.64 -3.42 3.60
CA LEU A 344 -4.83 -2.30 3.13
C LEU A 344 -4.80 -2.24 1.59
N TRP A 345 -4.55 -3.35 0.92
CA TRP A 345 -4.54 -3.36 -0.55
C TRP A 345 -5.92 -3.11 -1.15
N ALA A 346 -6.99 -3.59 -0.52
CA ALA A 346 -8.36 -3.35 -0.98
C ALA A 346 -8.72 -1.85 -0.95
N THR A 347 -8.43 -1.16 0.15
CA THR A 347 -8.76 0.27 0.30
C THR A 347 -7.94 1.14 -0.64
N ILE A 348 -6.66 0.81 -0.86
CA ILE A 348 -5.80 1.49 -1.83
C ILE A 348 -6.28 1.27 -3.26
N MET A 349 -6.69 0.04 -3.60
CA MET A 349 -7.29 -0.26 -4.90
C MET A 349 -8.58 0.53 -5.14
N ALA A 350 -9.39 0.76 -4.10
CA ALA A 350 -10.64 1.50 -4.19
C ALA A 350 -10.46 3.02 -4.41
N LEU A 351 -9.28 3.60 -4.10
CA LEU A 351 -9.08 5.06 -4.11
C LEU A 351 -9.46 5.73 -5.45
N PRO A 352 -9.10 5.21 -6.64
CA PRO A 352 -9.51 5.84 -7.90
C PRO A 352 -11.02 5.81 -8.16
N VAL A 353 -11.69 4.73 -7.75
CA VAL A 353 -13.15 4.60 -7.90
C VAL A 353 -13.86 5.52 -6.92
N PHE A 354 -13.33 5.64 -5.70
CA PHE A 354 -13.80 6.62 -4.74
C PHE A 354 -13.61 8.05 -5.25
N ALA A 355 -12.47 8.34 -5.86
CA ALA A 355 -12.20 9.63 -6.49
C ALA A 355 -13.15 9.94 -7.65
N GLU A 356 -13.47 8.94 -8.49
CA GLU A 356 -14.48 9.08 -9.54
C GLU A 356 -15.85 9.43 -8.94
N PHE A 357 -16.26 8.74 -7.86
CA PHE A 357 -17.49 9.05 -7.15
C PHE A 357 -17.51 10.50 -6.63
N MET A 358 -16.45 10.92 -5.95
CA MET A 358 -16.34 12.27 -5.38
C MET A 358 -16.32 13.34 -6.47
N TYR A 359 -15.60 13.10 -7.58
CA TYR A 359 -15.64 13.99 -8.74
C TYR A 359 -17.07 14.13 -9.29
N ARG A 360 -17.78 13.02 -9.50
CA ARG A 360 -19.17 13.04 -9.99
C ARG A 360 -20.10 13.75 -9.01
N LEU A 361 -19.87 13.58 -7.70
CA LEU A 361 -20.65 14.22 -6.64
C LEU A 361 -20.39 15.72 -6.54
N VAL A 362 -19.18 16.21 -6.79
CA VAL A 362 -18.82 17.62 -6.60
C VAL A 362 -19.01 18.45 -7.87
N GLU A 363 -18.77 17.85 -9.04
CA GLU A 363 -18.70 18.57 -10.32
C GLU A 363 -19.41 17.88 -11.47
N GLY A 364 -19.68 16.58 -11.37
CA GLY A 364 -20.22 15.79 -12.48
C GLY A 364 -21.74 15.61 -12.45
N ASP A 365 -22.15 14.53 -13.11
CA ASP A 365 -23.55 14.16 -13.36
C ASP A 365 -24.32 13.80 -12.08
N LEU A 366 -23.66 13.21 -11.08
CA LEU A 366 -24.29 12.83 -9.82
C LEU A 366 -24.75 14.05 -9.02
N LYS A 367 -23.97 15.15 -9.04
CA LYS A 367 -24.37 16.43 -8.46
C LYS A 367 -25.68 16.93 -9.04
N GLU A 368 -25.75 17.04 -10.36
CA GLU A 368 -26.93 17.58 -11.05
C GLU A 368 -28.15 16.69 -10.85
N SER A 369 -27.96 15.37 -10.90
CA SER A 369 -29.02 14.39 -10.65
C SER A 369 -29.58 14.47 -9.23
N LEU A 370 -28.71 14.58 -8.22
CA LEU A 370 -29.13 14.70 -6.82
C LEU A 370 -29.82 16.04 -6.55
N LYS A 371 -29.28 17.15 -7.07
CA LYS A 371 -29.90 18.46 -6.93
C LYS A 371 -31.28 18.52 -7.57
N LYS A 372 -31.45 17.91 -8.75
CA LYS A 372 -32.73 17.87 -9.45
C LYS A 372 -33.78 17.01 -8.73
N ARG A 373 -33.38 15.85 -8.18
CA ARG A 373 -34.30 14.90 -7.54
C ARG A 373 -34.64 15.23 -6.09
N PHE A 374 -33.64 15.65 -5.31
CA PHE A 374 -33.76 15.82 -3.86
C PHE A 374 -33.49 17.26 -3.40
N GLY A 375 -32.94 18.12 -4.24
CA GLY A 375 -32.61 19.50 -3.90
C GLY A 375 -31.17 19.69 -3.41
N ALA A 376 -30.74 20.95 -3.34
CA ALA A 376 -29.36 21.30 -3.02
C ALA A 376 -28.94 21.01 -1.57
N ILE A 377 -29.90 20.97 -0.63
CA ILE A 377 -29.62 20.70 0.78
C ILE A 377 -29.13 19.26 0.97
N TYR A 378 -29.84 18.28 0.43
CA TYR A 378 -29.45 16.87 0.52
C TYR A 378 -28.10 16.58 -0.14
N HIS A 379 -27.82 17.21 -1.29
CA HIS A 379 -26.51 17.14 -1.93
C HIS A 379 -25.38 17.62 -1.00
N ARG A 380 -25.58 18.75 -0.30
CA ARG A 380 -24.62 19.28 0.67
C ARG A 380 -24.49 18.39 1.90
N LEU A 381 -25.59 17.82 2.40
CA LEU A 381 -25.56 16.89 3.54
C LEU A 381 -24.76 15.62 3.22
N ILE A 382 -24.93 15.04 2.04
CA ILE A 382 -24.16 13.87 1.60
C ILE A 382 -22.66 14.23 1.49
N GLY A 383 -22.35 15.37 0.86
CA GLY A 383 -20.97 15.85 0.78
C GLY A 383 -20.34 16.09 2.16
N GLY A 384 -21.09 16.73 3.06
CA GLY A 384 -20.68 16.99 4.44
C GLY A 384 -20.48 15.70 5.25
N PHE A 385 -21.35 14.70 5.07
CA PHE A 385 -21.21 13.38 5.70
C PHE A 385 -19.92 12.69 5.24
N LEU A 386 -19.63 12.68 3.94
CA LEU A 386 -18.42 12.01 3.42
C LEU A 386 -17.14 12.72 3.86
N VAL A 387 -17.07 14.04 3.73
CA VAL A 387 -15.89 14.83 4.14
C VAL A 387 -15.72 14.79 5.66
N GLY A 388 -16.81 14.99 6.41
CA GLY A 388 -16.81 14.88 7.87
C GLY A 388 -16.41 13.49 8.33
N GLY A 389 -16.89 12.43 7.67
CA GLY A 389 -16.50 11.05 7.94
C GLY A 389 -15.01 10.79 7.70
N ILE A 390 -14.43 11.31 6.61
CA ILE A 390 -12.98 11.25 6.39
C ILE A 390 -12.23 11.93 7.54
N LEU A 391 -12.62 13.15 7.90
CA LEU A 391 -11.96 13.91 8.97
C LEU A 391 -12.07 13.21 10.34
N ILE A 392 -13.23 12.64 10.65
CA ILE A 392 -13.43 11.83 11.87
C ILE A 392 -12.48 10.64 11.86
N MET A 393 -12.38 9.90 10.75
CA MET A 393 -11.47 8.76 10.65
C MET A 393 -10.01 9.20 10.80
N VAL A 394 -9.60 10.30 10.17
CA VAL A 394 -8.26 10.87 10.30
C VAL A 394 -7.93 11.17 11.76
N ILE A 395 -8.81 11.93 12.45
CA ILE A 395 -8.60 12.32 13.85
C ILE A 395 -8.58 11.08 14.75
N PHE A 396 -9.54 10.17 14.55
CA PHE A 396 -9.65 8.95 15.35
C PHE A 396 -8.41 8.08 15.22
N THR A 397 -7.97 7.77 14.00
CA THR A 397 -6.78 6.94 13.74
C THR A 397 -5.52 7.58 14.31
N MET A 398 -5.34 8.89 14.12
CA MET A 398 -4.19 9.62 14.69
C MET A 398 -4.20 9.64 16.23
N SER A 399 -5.38 9.59 16.84
CA SER A 399 -5.53 9.60 18.30
C SER A 399 -5.37 8.22 18.95
N LEU A 400 -5.33 7.13 18.17
CA LEU A 400 -5.38 5.76 18.67
C LEU A 400 -4.21 5.44 19.63
N GLY A 401 -3.03 5.97 19.34
CA GLY A 401 -1.84 5.80 20.18
C GLY A 401 -1.97 6.38 21.59
N TYR A 402 -2.85 7.37 21.81
CA TYR A 402 -3.13 7.91 23.14
C TYR A 402 -4.00 6.98 23.99
N PHE A 403 -4.93 6.26 23.36
CA PHE A 403 -5.80 5.31 24.05
C PHE A 403 -5.13 3.96 24.25
N ARG A 404 -4.28 3.55 23.30
CA ARG A 404 -3.58 2.27 23.32
C ARG A 404 -2.17 2.44 22.76
N PRO A 405 -1.17 2.70 23.63
CA PRO A 405 0.21 2.88 23.19
C PRO A 405 0.72 1.67 22.40
N SER A 406 1.31 1.91 21.23
CA SER A 406 1.88 0.87 20.37
C SER A 406 3.28 0.42 20.80
N GLN A 407 3.96 1.24 21.61
CA GLN A 407 5.28 0.98 22.17
C GLN A 407 5.19 0.85 23.71
N PRO A 408 6.06 0.03 24.34
CA PRO A 408 6.19 0.02 25.79
C PRO A 408 6.65 1.39 26.30
N GLN A 409 6.38 1.67 27.58
CA GLN A 409 6.82 2.91 28.21
C GLN A 409 8.35 3.03 28.13
N LYS A 410 8.83 4.24 27.82
CA LYS A 410 10.27 4.52 27.77
C LYS A 410 10.92 4.18 29.11
N ILE A 411 11.96 3.36 29.07
CA ILE A 411 12.73 3.00 30.24
C ILE A 411 13.46 4.26 30.74
N LYS A 412 13.41 4.52 32.05
CA LYS A 412 14.21 5.58 32.66
C LYS A 412 15.67 5.15 32.62
N MET A 413 16.46 5.77 31.75
CA MET A 413 17.87 5.40 31.57
C MET A 413 18.76 5.84 32.74
N LEU A 414 18.41 6.94 33.44
CA LEU A 414 19.24 7.51 34.50
C LEU A 414 19.58 6.51 35.63
N PRO A 415 18.64 5.70 36.17
CA PRO A 415 18.98 4.63 37.11
C PRO A 415 19.96 3.59 36.55
N ILE A 416 19.84 3.21 35.27
CA ILE A 416 20.71 2.23 34.63
C ILE A 416 22.13 2.82 34.46
N VAL A 417 22.21 4.06 33.99
CA VAL A 417 23.50 4.78 33.86
C VAL A 417 24.17 4.93 35.23
N ASN A 418 23.40 5.32 36.26
CA ASN A 418 23.92 5.44 37.62
C ASN A 418 24.40 4.09 38.17
N PHE A 419 23.69 3.01 37.88
CA PHE A 419 24.10 1.65 38.26
C PHE A 419 25.42 1.25 37.59
N LEU A 420 25.53 1.40 36.26
CA LEU A 420 26.76 1.09 35.51
C LEU A 420 27.97 1.93 35.98
N ASN A 421 27.74 3.20 36.31
CA ASN A 421 28.77 4.10 36.82
C ASN A 421 29.17 3.80 38.28
N GLN A 422 28.30 3.18 39.08
CA GLN A 422 28.59 2.82 40.47
C GLN A 422 29.52 1.61 40.57
N ASP A 423 29.46 0.69 39.62
CA ASP A 423 30.24 -0.56 39.64
C ASP A 423 31.60 -0.48 38.91
N MET A 424 32.07 0.72 38.50
CA MET A 424 33.32 0.94 37.73
C MET A 424 33.50 -0.03 36.56
N HIS A 425 32.45 -0.27 35.79
CA HIS A 425 32.54 -0.96 34.51
C HIS A 425 33.06 0.03 33.44
N ASP A 426 34.36 0.32 33.46
CA ASP A 426 35.07 1.00 32.37
C ASP A 426 35.26 0.08 31.16
#